data_AF-A0A0T9SYM4-F1
#
_entry.id   AF-A0A0T9SYM4-F1
#
_cell.length_a   1.000
_cell.length_b   1.000
_cell.length_c   1.000
_cell.angle_alpha   90.00
_cell.angle_beta   90.00
_cell.angle_gamma   90.00
#
_symmetry.space_group_name_H-M   'P 1'
#
loop_
_entity.id
_entity.type
_entity.pdbx_description
1 polymer ?
#
loop_
_entity_poly.entity_id
_entity_poly.type
_entity_poly.pdbx_seq_one_letter_code
_entity_poly.pdbx_strand_id
1 'polypeptide(L)'
;MVSLKLIRFSGRHAWQVLSLLPLALLSACTILPSAPISQVYLLPAQTATVTPRAQTVDWSLRVSQPATNQFINSTRMAVQPQGQEIAVYKASRWSDSAPILLRNRLIQEFRADGRVRAVSSDDDSLQADVELSGDLSAFQGVHSSDNSLVLIRFDGRLVRISDRRIIATRQFEIRQPIKGTEMNEVVQAFGVASDQLAAQVLNWTLQQAPQ
;
A
#
# COMPACT_ATOMS: atom_id res chain seq x y z
N MET A 1 35.03 -80.95 12.96
CA MET A 1 35.05 -80.63 14.41
C MET A 1 36.07 -79.52 14.63
N VAL A 2 35.65 -78.25 14.59
CA VAL A 2 36.47 -77.10 15.01
C VAL A 2 35.56 -76.12 15.75
N SER A 3 36.06 -75.69 16.91
CA SER A 3 35.34 -75.13 18.04
C SER A 3 34.95 -73.65 17.86
N LEU A 4 33.72 -73.30 18.24
CA LEU A 4 33.15 -71.94 18.19
C LEU A 4 33.68 -71.11 19.38
N LYS A 5 34.55 -70.13 19.14
CA LYS A 5 35.02 -69.18 20.16
C LYS A 5 33.94 -68.12 20.41
N LEU A 6 33.30 -68.18 21.57
CA LEU A 6 32.44 -67.11 22.12
C LEU A 6 33.31 -65.89 22.48
N ILE A 7 33.09 -64.78 21.77
CA ILE A 7 33.70 -63.48 22.06
C ILE A 7 32.94 -62.86 23.24
N ARG A 8 33.60 -62.80 24.41
CA ARG A 8 33.10 -62.04 25.57
C ARG A 8 33.35 -60.55 25.33
N PHE A 9 32.29 -59.80 25.03
CA PHE A 9 32.35 -58.34 24.99
C PHE A 9 32.54 -57.77 26.40
N SER A 10 33.71 -57.17 26.63
CA SER A 10 34.07 -56.45 27.85
C SER A 10 33.20 -55.19 28.00
N GLY A 11 32.37 -55.15 29.05
CA GLY A 11 31.41 -54.08 29.37
C GLY A 11 32.00 -52.70 29.71
N ARG A 12 33.25 -52.41 29.33
CA ARG A 12 33.90 -51.11 29.56
C ARG A 12 33.85 -50.19 28.34
N HIS A 13 33.70 -50.73 27.12
CA HIS A 13 33.65 -49.93 25.89
C HIS A 13 32.27 -49.36 25.56
N ALA A 14 31.19 -50.00 26.05
CA ALA A 14 29.83 -49.48 25.90
C ALA A 14 29.64 -48.12 26.60
N TRP A 15 30.39 -47.88 27.68
CA TRP A 15 30.29 -46.64 28.44
C TRP A 15 31.05 -45.46 27.81
N GLN A 16 32.06 -45.73 26.99
CA GLN A 16 32.82 -44.68 26.30
C GLN A 16 32.12 -44.16 25.04
N VAL A 17 31.30 -44.99 24.37
CA VAL A 17 30.53 -44.57 23.18
C VAL A 17 29.31 -43.73 23.58
N LEU A 18 28.76 -43.92 24.79
CA LEU A 18 27.58 -43.20 25.27
C LEU A 18 27.85 -41.71 25.62
N SER A 19 29.12 -41.33 25.83
CA SER A 19 29.49 -39.97 26.24
C SER A 19 29.80 -39.01 25.09
N LEU A 20 29.88 -39.49 23.84
CA LEU A 20 30.15 -38.66 22.66
C LEU A 20 28.90 -38.26 21.87
N LEU A 21 27.74 -38.85 22.18
CA LEU A 21 26.48 -38.56 21.50
C LEU A 21 25.84 -37.19 21.82
N PRO A 22 25.99 -36.57 23.01
CA PRO A 22 25.29 -35.31 23.29
C PRO A 22 25.94 -34.07 22.65
N LEU A 23 27.16 -34.16 22.11
CA LEU A 23 27.84 -33.03 21.45
C LEU A 23 27.44 -32.82 19.98
N ALA A 24 26.86 -33.83 19.33
CA ALA A 24 26.48 -33.75 17.92
C ALA A 24 25.14 -33.03 17.67
N LEU A 25 24.36 -32.75 18.72
CA LEU A 25 23.04 -32.10 18.62
C LEU A 25 23.07 -30.57 18.74
N LEU A 26 24.24 -29.96 19.00
CA LEU A 26 24.40 -28.51 19.17
C LEU A 26 24.76 -27.74 17.88
N SER A 27 25.04 -28.44 16.77
CA SER A 27 25.41 -27.82 15.49
C SER A 27 24.22 -27.49 14.57
N ALA A 28 22.98 -27.67 15.03
CA ALA A 28 21.79 -27.56 14.18
C ALA A 28 21.16 -26.14 14.10
N CYS A 29 21.71 -25.11 14.75
CA CYS A 29 21.04 -23.80 14.89
C CYS A 29 21.50 -22.69 13.92
N THR A 30 22.31 -22.96 12.88
CA THR A 30 22.92 -21.89 12.06
C THR A 30 22.26 -21.66 10.69
N ILE A 31 20.97 -21.97 10.52
CA ILE A 31 20.21 -21.61 9.31
C ILE A 31 19.05 -20.74 9.74
N LEU A 32 19.35 -19.51 10.17
CA LEU A 32 18.37 -18.43 10.20
C LEU A 32 18.63 -17.58 8.94
N PRO A 33 17.80 -17.70 7.89
CA PRO A 33 17.94 -16.86 6.72
C PRO A 33 17.83 -15.39 7.13
N SER A 34 18.81 -14.56 6.77
CA SER A 34 18.69 -13.11 6.93
C SER A 34 17.47 -12.64 6.16
N ALA A 35 16.48 -12.08 6.86
CA ALA A 35 15.31 -11.51 6.22
C ALA A 35 15.78 -10.37 5.29
N PRO A 36 15.39 -10.36 4.01
CA PRO A 36 15.77 -9.29 3.10
C PRO A 36 15.24 -7.96 3.65
N ILE A 37 16.12 -6.95 3.71
CA ILE A 37 15.77 -5.61 4.19
C ILE A 37 14.76 -5.01 3.20
N SER A 38 13.52 -4.82 3.64
CA SER A 38 12.49 -4.14 2.86
C SER A 38 12.69 -2.63 2.94
N GLN A 39 12.99 -2.00 1.80
CA GLN A 39 13.03 -0.55 1.67
C GLN A 39 11.61 0.03 1.82
N VAL A 40 11.53 1.16 2.50
CA VAL A 40 10.26 1.87 2.78
C VAL A 40 10.20 3.10 1.90
N TYR A 41 9.15 3.20 1.10
CA TYR A 41 8.91 4.31 0.21
C TYR A 41 7.76 5.17 0.73
N LEU A 42 7.98 6.48 0.69
CA LEU A 42 6.91 7.47 0.81
C LEU A 42 6.25 7.64 -0.56
N LEU A 43 4.95 7.93 -0.58
CA LEU A 43 4.28 8.34 -1.81
C LEU A 43 4.74 9.77 -2.16
N PRO A 44 5.44 10.00 -3.28
CA PRO A 44 5.92 11.33 -3.62
C PRO A 44 4.76 12.26 -3.91
N ALA A 45 4.89 13.52 -3.50
CA ALA A 45 3.98 14.59 -3.90
C ALA A 45 4.74 15.66 -4.66
N GLN A 46 4.26 16.01 -5.86
CA GLN A 46 4.72 17.21 -6.52
C GLN A 46 4.13 18.43 -5.80
N THR A 47 4.96 19.44 -5.60
CA THR A 47 4.54 20.71 -5.02
C THR A 47 3.52 21.36 -5.93
N ALA A 48 2.27 21.49 -5.46
CA ALA A 48 1.24 22.20 -6.21
C ALA A 48 1.63 23.69 -6.35
N THR A 49 1.55 24.22 -7.57
CA THR A 49 1.68 25.65 -7.82
C THR A 49 0.45 26.36 -7.28
N VAL A 50 0.64 27.17 -6.24
CA VAL A 50 -0.44 27.98 -5.65
C VAL A 50 -0.95 28.95 -6.72
N THR A 51 -2.12 28.67 -7.27
CA THR A 51 -2.80 29.56 -8.21
C THR A 51 -3.60 30.61 -7.42
N PRO A 52 -3.67 31.89 -7.86
CA PRO A 52 -4.45 32.91 -7.18
C PRO A 52 -5.91 32.45 -6.98
N ARG A 53 -6.36 32.52 -5.72
CA ARG A 53 -7.54 31.80 -5.23
C ARG A 53 -8.84 32.29 -5.89
N ALA A 54 -9.60 31.37 -6.45
CA ALA A 54 -11.02 31.61 -6.76
C ALA A 54 -11.84 31.77 -5.46
N GLN A 55 -13.13 32.09 -5.60
CA GLN A 55 -14.06 32.19 -4.48
C GLN A 55 -14.06 30.90 -3.62
N THR A 56 -13.96 31.07 -2.30
CA THR A 56 -14.01 29.96 -1.34
C THR A 56 -15.44 29.48 -1.15
N VAL A 57 -15.59 28.20 -0.76
CA VAL A 57 -16.86 27.63 -0.33
C VAL A 57 -17.06 27.79 1.19
N ASP A 58 -18.31 27.71 1.65
CA ASP A 58 -18.70 27.85 3.06
C ASP A 58 -18.97 26.52 3.77
N TRP A 59 -18.91 25.39 3.07
CA TRP A 59 -19.01 24.05 3.63
C TRP A 59 -17.66 23.44 4.00
N SER A 60 -17.72 22.45 4.89
CA SER A 60 -16.61 21.66 5.41
C SER A 60 -16.59 20.24 4.81
N LEU A 61 -15.39 19.71 4.59
CA LEU A 61 -15.14 18.42 3.96
C LEU A 61 -14.44 17.46 4.91
N ARG A 62 -15.00 16.27 5.08
CA ARG A 62 -14.29 15.10 5.62
C ARG A 62 -13.87 14.19 4.48
N VAL A 63 -12.61 13.82 4.42
CA VAL A 63 -12.10 12.81 3.48
C VAL A 63 -11.90 11.51 4.24
N SER A 64 -12.62 10.47 3.85
CA SER A 64 -12.56 9.17 4.50
C SER A 64 -11.57 8.24 3.80
N GLN A 65 -11.02 7.29 4.54
CA GLN A 65 -10.21 6.21 3.97
C GLN A 65 -11.08 5.41 2.98
N PRO A 66 -10.64 5.20 1.73
CA PRO A 66 -11.35 4.35 0.79
C PRO A 66 -11.43 2.90 1.27
N ALA A 67 -12.59 2.26 1.09
CA ALA A 67 -12.72 0.82 1.23
C ALA A 67 -11.90 0.12 0.14
N THR A 68 -11.33 -1.05 0.44
CA THR A 68 -10.55 -1.81 -0.54
C THR A 68 -10.40 -3.28 -0.11
N ASN A 69 -9.88 -4.12 -1.00
CA ASN A 69 -9.59 -5.52 -0.69
C ASN A 69 -8.35 -5.65 0.22
N GLN A 70 -8.19 -6.80 0.86
CA GLN A 70 -7.09 -7.06 1.80
C GLN A 70 -5.67 -6.98 1.17
N PHE A 71 -5.53 -7.17 -0.14
CA PHE A 71 -4.23 -7.13 -0.79
C PHE A 71 -3.74 -5.68 -0.92
N ILE A 72 -4.62 -4.79 -1.39
CA ILE A 72 -4.37 -3.35 -1.49
C ILE A 72 -4.38 -2.68 -0.10
N ASN A 73 -5.16 -3.20 0.86
CA ASN A 73 -5.14 -2.75 2.25
C ASN A 73 -3.91 -3.29 3.01
N SER A 74 -2.72 -3.01 2.48
CA SER A 74 -1.45 -3.36 3.10
C SER A 74 -0.38 -2.36 2.70
N THR A 75 0.76 -2.38 3.40
CA THR A 75 1.94 -1.59 3.01
C THR A 75 2.68 -2.19 1.81
N ARG A 76 2.20 -3.29 1.21
CA ARG A 76 2.88 -3.93 0.08
C ARG A 76 2.68 -3.11 -1.19
N MET A 77 3.72 -3.03 -2.02
CA MET A 77 3.62 -2.38 -3.32
C MET A 77 3.14 -3.40 -4.36
N ALA A 78 1.86 -3.32 -4.70
CA ALA A 78 1.20 -4.25 -5.62
C ALA A 78 1.68 -4.06 -7.07
N VAL A 79 1.83 -5.18 -7.78
CA VAL A 79 2.13 -5.22 -9.20
C VAL A 79 1.38 -6.37 -9.87
N GLN A 80 0.89 -6.15 -11.07
CA GLN A 80 0.28 -7.15 -11.93
C GLN A 80 1.26 -7.46 -13.07
N PRO A 81 2.09 -8.51 -12.96
CA PRO A 81 3.11 -8.82 -13.95
C PRO A 81 2.53 -9.39 -15.24
N GLN A 82 1.48 -10.21 -15.15
CA GLN A 82 0.82 -10.82 -16.30
C GLN A 82 -0.61 -11.26 -15.97
N GLY A 83 -1.53 -11.13 -16.94
CA GLY A 83 -2.86 -11.73 -16.86
C GLY A 83 -3.65 -11.27 -15.64
N GLN A 84 -4.11 -12.21 -14.82
CA GLN A 84 -4.88 -11.93 -13.59
C GLN A 84 -4.04 -12.14 -12.31
N GLU A 85 -2.72 -12.27 -12.45
CA GLU A 85 -1.82 -12.45 -11.31
C GLU A 85 -1.54 -11.10 -10.63
N ILE A 86 -1.69 -11.04 -9.31
CA ILE A 86 -1.25 -9.92 -8.50
C ILE A 86 -0.10 -10.38 -7.58
N ALA A 87 1.00 -9.64 -7.64
CA ALA A 87 2.23 -9.89 -6.93
C ALA A 87 2.69 -8.62 -6.20
N VAL A 88 3.86 -8.68 -5.58
CA VAL A 88 4.47 -7.56 -4.86
C VAL A 88 5.87 -7.29 -5.37
N TYR A 89 6.26 -6.02 -5.47
CA TYR A 89 7.64 -5.66 -5.73
C TYR A 89 8.54 -6.20 -4.59
N LYS A 90 9.66 -6.82 -4.97
CA LYS A 90 10.58 -7.42 -3.99
C LYS A 90 11.24 -6.34 -3.14
N ALA A 91 11.40 -6.63 -1.85
CA ALA A 91 12.10 -5.78 -0.88
C ALA A 91 11.64 -4.31 -0.87
N SER A 92 10.39 -4.04 -1.26
CA SER A 92 9.86 -2.70 -1.41
C SER A 92 8.46 -2.63 -0.82
N ARG A 93 8.23 -1.64 0.05
CA ARG A 93 6.94 -1.42 0.70
C ARG A 93 6.67 0.08 0.83
N TRP A 94 5.40 0.42 0.86
CA TRP A 94 4.93 1.74 1.25
C TRP A 94 5.15 2.00 2.75
N SER A 95 5.16 3.29 3.13
CA SER A 95 5.15 3.71 4.52
C SER A 95 3.87 3.32 5.24
N ASP A 96 2.73 3.45 4.55
CA ASP A 96 1.37 3.16 5.02
C ASP A 96 0.61 2.33 4.00
N SER A 97 -0.61 1.89 4.34
CA SER A 97 -1.45 1.18 3.38
C SER A 97 -1.89 2.08 2.23
N ALA A 98 -2.06 1.52 1.04
CA ALA A 98 -2.51 2.27 -0.14
C ALA A 98 -3.76 3.14 0.08
N PRO A 99 -4.83 2.69 0.77
CA PRO A 99 -5.99 3.55 1.03
C PRO A 99 -5.67 4.73 1.97
N ILE A 100 -4.77 4.57 2.96
CA ILE A 100 -4.31 5.68 3.81
C ILE A 100 -3.49 6.68 2.97
N LEU A 101 -2.57 6.18 2.14
CA LEU A 101 -1.78 7.03 1.24
C LEU A 101 -2.67 7.87 0.32
N LEU A 102 -3.69 7.25 -0.28
CA LEU A 102 -4.63 7.96 -1.16
C LEU A 102 -5.46 9.02 -0.39
N ARG A 103 -6.01 8.66 0.78
CA ARG A 103 -6.75 9.61 1.63
C ARG A 103 -5.90 10.83 1.97
N ASN A 104 -4.68 10.59 2.46
CA ASN A 104 -3.76 11.65 2.84
C ASN A 104 -3.41 12.53 1.64
N ARG A 105 -3.26 11.92 0.45
CA ARG A 105 -2.99 12.69 -0.77
C ARG A 105 -4.16 13.59 -1.18
N LEU A 106 -5.40 13.09 -1.11
CA LEU A 106 -6.59 13.88 -1.36
C LEU A 106 -6.66 15.07 -0.40
N ILE A 107 -6.45 14.84 0.90
CA ILE A 107 -6.43 15.91 1.91
C ILE A 107 -5.37 16.97 1.58
N GLN A 108 -4.16 16.54 1.21
CA GLN A 108 -3.08 17.47 0.84
C GLN A 108 -3.50 18.34 -0.35
N GLU A 109 -4.12 17.77 -1.38
CA GLU A 109 -4.59 18.50 -2.56
C GLU A 109 -5.66 19.53 -2.22
N PHE A 110 -6.69 19.14 -1.45
CA PHE A 110 -7.73 20.08 -1.01
C PHE A 110 -7.17 21.22 -0.15
N ARG A 111 -6.22 20.93 0.75
CA ARG A 111 -5.59 21.95 1.60
C ARG A 111 -4.69 22.89 0.79
N ALA A 112 -3.96 22.37 -0.20
CA ALA A 112 -3.10 23.16 -1.06
C ALA A 112 -3.90 24.09 -2.00
N ASP A 113 -5.00 23.60 -2.56
CA ASP A 113 -5.94 24.42 -3.34
C ASP A 113 -6.63 25.49 -2.48
N GLY A 114 -7.16 25.05 -1.34
CA GLY A 114 -7.64 25.92 -0.29
C GLY A 114 -8.97 26.62 -0.57
N ARG A 115 -9.69 26.33 -1.66
CA ARG A 115 -11.08 26.82 -1.83
C ARG A 115 -12.00 26.25 -0.76
N VAL A 116 -11.76 25.01 -0.33
CA VAL A 116 -12.37 24.37 0.84
C VAL A 116 -11.51 24.69 2.06
N ARG A 117 -12.00 25.57 2.95
CA ARG A 117 -11.20 26.04 4.10
C ARG A 117 -11.13 25.04 5.25
N ALA A 118 -12.16 24.21 5.41
CA ALA A 118 -12.26 23.22 6.47
C ALA A 118 -12.17 21.82 5.87
N VAL A 119 -10.99 21.18 6.00
CA VAL A 119 -10.71 19.84 5.47
C VAL A 119 -10.14 18.97 6.57
N SER A 120 -10.85 17.90 6.92
CA SER A 120 -10.49 16.92 7.95
C SER A 120 -10.36 15.50 7.39
N SER A 121 -9.69 14.65 8.16
CA SER A 121 -9.67 13.19 7.98
C SER A 121 -10.81 12.56 8.77
N ASP A 122 -11.19 11.33 8.42
CA ASP A 122 -12.03 10.47 9.24
C ASP A 122 -11.40 10.09 10.60
N ASP A 123 -10.08 10.18 10.73
CA ASP A 123 -9.37 9.98 12.00
C ASP A 123 -9.59 11.13 13.00
N ASP A 124 -9.86 12.35 12.52
CA ASP A 124 -9.89 13.56 13.36
C ASP A 124 -11.16 13.65 14.24
N SER A 125 -12.18 12.79 13.98
CA SER A 125 -13.49 12.82 14.65
C SER A 125 -14.19 14.19 14.63
N LEU A 126 -13.96 14.97 13.58
CA LEU A 126 -14.54 16.32 13.40
C LEU A 126 -15.87 16.26 12.63
N GLN A 127 -16.75 17.21 12.94
CA GLN A 127 -17.96 17.47 12.15
C GLN A 127 -17.59 18.00 10.77
N ALA A 128 -18.37 17.61 9.76
CA ALA A 128 -18.27 18.13 8.41
C ALA A 128 -19.66 18.17 7.75
N ASP A 129 -19.83 18.99 6.71
CA ASP A 129 -21.07 19.09 5.95
C ASP A 129 -21.14 18.02 4.85
N VAL A 130 -19.99 17.76 4.23
CA VAL A 130 -19.82 16.80 3.13
C VAL A 130 -18.73 15.79 3.47
N GLU A 131 -18.97 14.53 3.15
CA GLU A 131 -17.99 13.46 3.20
C GLU A 131 -17.63 13.00 1.78
N LEU A 132 -16.32 12.95 1.50
CA LEU A 132 -15.76 12.22 0.37
C LEU A 132 -15.33 10.83 0.85
N SER A 133 -15.99 9.80 0.36
CA SER A 133 -15.66 8.39 0.59
C SER A 133 -15.62 7.64 -0.74
N GLY A 134 -15.31 6.34 -0.72
CA GLY A 134 -15.30 5.56 -1.95
C GLY A 134 -14.59 4.22 -1.81
N ASP A 135 -14.38 3.58 -2.96
CA ASP A 135 -13.80 2.26 -3.07
C ASP A 135 -12.54 2.32 -3.96
N LEU A 136 -11.41 1.83 -3.46
CA LEU A 136 -10.13 1.77 -4.17
C LEU A 136 -9.96 0.36 -4.74
N SER A 137 -10.29 0.18 -6.01
CA SER A 137 -10.28 -1.14 -6.67
C SER A 137 -8.95 -1.49 -7.31
N ALA A 138 -8.10 -0.50 -7.61
CA ALA A 138 -6.74 -0.72 -8.08
C ALA A 138 -5.79 0.36 -7.54
N PHE A 139 -4.61 -0.07 -7.09
CA PHE A 139 -3.47 0.78 -6.75
C PHE A 139 -2.19 -0.05 -6.96
N GLN A 140 -1.79 -0.20 -8.22
CA GLN A 140 -0.78 -1.19 -8.59
C GLN A 140 0.02 -0.79 -9.83
N GLY A 141 1.23 -1.32 -9.95
CA GLY A 141 1.92 -1.40 -11.23
C GLY A 141 1.23 -2.44 -12.12
N VAL A 142 1.23 -2.23 -13.43
CA VAL A 142 0.76 -3.18 -14.44
C VAL A 142 1.84 -3.27 -15.51
N HIS A 143 2.33 -4.48 -15.73
CA HIS A 143 3.30 -4.76 -16.79
C HIS A 143 2.61 -5.47 -17.96
N SER A 144 2.99 -5.08 -19.16
CA SER A 144 2.68 -5.72 -20.44
C SER A 144 3.99 -5.95 -21.18
N SER A 145 3.95 -6.72 -22.28
CA SER A 145 5.11 -7.03 -23.12
C SER A 145 5.95 -5.79 -23.48
N ASP A 146 5.28 -4.68 -23.78
CA ASP A 146 5.92 -3.50 -24.35
C ASP A 146 5.83 -2.26 -23.45
N ASN A 147 5.05 -2.31 -22.37
CA ASN A 147 4.75 -1.12 -21.56
C ASN A 147 4.52 -1.47 -20.09
N SER A 148 4.95 -0.55 -19.23
CA SER A 148 4.71 -0.60 -17.78
C SER A 148 4.01 0.67 -17.35
N LEU A 149 2.95 0.54 -16.54
CA LEU A 149 2.19 1.70 -16.03
C LEU A 149 1.77 1.49 -14.58
N VAL A 150 1.44 2.57 -13.90
CA VAL A 150 0.66 2.55 -12.66
C VAL A 150 -0.82 2.70 -13.01
N LEU A 151 -1.65 1.85 -12.44
CA LEU A 151 -3.10 1.90 -12.50
C LEU A 151 -3.66 2.26 -11.12
N ILE A 152 -4.45 3.34 -11.08
CA ILE A 152 -5.27 3.69 -9.92
C ILE A 152 -6.73 3.73 -10.35
N ARG A 153 -7.59 2.99 -9.66
CA ARG A 153 -9.05 3.00 -9.88
C ARG A 153 -9.76 3.31 -8.57
N PHE A 154 -10.48 4.42 -8.54
CA PHE A 154 -11.17 4.93 -7.38
C PHE A 154 -12.62 5.25 -7.73
N ASP A 155 -13.56 4.63 -7.04
CA ASP A 155 -15.00 4.87 -7.17
C ASP A 155 -15.44 5.83 -6.05
N GLY A 156 -15.40 7.13 -6.35
CA GLY A 156 -15.65 8.19 -5.38
C GLY A 156 -17.14 8.48 -5.16
N ARG A 157 -17.49 8.81 -3.92
CA ARG A 157 -18.84 9.18 -3.48
C ARG A 157 -18.78 10.45 -2.63
N LEU A 158 -19.65 11.41 -2.94
CA LEU A 158 -19.91 12.56 -2.08
C LEU A 158 -21.21 12.36 -1.33
N VAL A 159 -21.19 12.52 -0.03
CA VAL A 159 -22.32 12.30 0.86
C VAL A 159 -22.55 13.56 1.68
N ARG A 160 -23.80 14.04 1.73
CA ARG A 160 -24.19 15.07 2.69
C ARG A 160 -24.39 14.41 4.05
N ILE A 161 -23.69 14.89 5.07
CA ILE A 161 -23.67 14.21 6.37
C ILE A 161 -25.00 14.37 7.12
N SER A 162 -25.65 15.53 6.99
CA SER A 162 -26.87 15.86 7.74
C SER A 162 -28.04 14.91 7.51
N ASP A 163 -28.21 14.41 6.29
CA ASP A 163 -29.30 13.51 5.88
C ASP A 163 -28.79 12.18 5.29
N ARG A 164 -27.48 11.95 5.31
CA ARG A 164 -26.78 10.81 4.68
C ARG A 164 -27.10 10.62 3.19
N ARG A 165 -27.49 11.68 2.50
CA ARG A 165 -27.84 11.61 1.08
C ARG A 165 -26.57 11.58 0.23
N ILE A 166 -26.48 10.61 -0.69
CA ILE A 166 -25.47 10.63 -1.76
C ILE A 166 -25.77 11.83 -2.67
N ILE A 167 -24.80 12.74 -2.77
CA ILE A 167 -24.84 13.90 -3.65
C ILE A 167 -24.47 13.47 -5.07
N ALA A 168 -23.35 12.76 -5.20
CA ALA A 168 -22.82 12.32 -6.48
C ALA A 168 -21.95 11.07 -6.31
N THR A 169 -21.78 10.31 -7.39
CA THR A 169 -20.84 9.19 -7.49
C THR A 169 -20.09 9.30 -8.81
N ARG A 170 -18.79 8.98 -8.82
CA ARG A 170 -17.97 9.01 -10.03
C ARG A 170 -16.83 8.00 -9.97
N GLN A 171 -16.60 7.31 -11.08
CA GLN A 171 -15.43 6.45 -11.25
C GLN A 171 -14.26 7.27 -11.81
N PHE A 172 -13.08 7.06 -11.23
CA PHE A 172 -11.82 7.64 -11.68
C PHE A 172 -10.86 6.50 -12.02
N GLU A 173 -10.21 6.60 -13.18
CA GLU A 173 -9.17 5.68 -13.61
C GLU A 173 -7.98 6.48 -14.13
N ILE A 174 -6.82 6.32 -13.48
CA ILE A 174 -5.56 6.93 -13.89
C ILE A 174 -4.61 5.84 -14.36
N ARG A 175 -4.01 6.06 -15.54
CA ARG A 175 -2.97 5.22 -16.11
C ARG A 175 -1.74 6.07 -16.36
N GLN A 176 -0.70 5.85 -15.56
CA GLN A 176 0.53 6.64 -15.64
C GLN A 176 1.70 5.75 -16.08
N PRO A 177 2.30 5.99 -17.26
CA PRO A 177 3.48 5.25 -17.69
C PRO A 177 4.63 5.32 -16.68
N ILE A 178 5.32 4.19 -16.50
CA ILE A 178 6.56 4.08 -15.73
C ILE A 178 7.71 4.22 -16.73
N LYS A 179 8.62 5.18 -16.49
CA LYS A 179 9.66 5.59 -17.46
C LYS A 179 10.93 4.71 -17.48
N GLY A 180 10.93 3.61 -16.72
CA GLY A 180 12.01 2.63 -16.70
C GLY A 180 11.68 1.48 -15.76
N THR A 181 12.69 0.75 -15.31
CA THR A 181 12.54 -0.48 -14.51
C THR A 181 12.99 -0.30 -13.06
N GLU A 182 13.58 0.83 -12.70
CA GLU A 182 14.06 1.07 -11.35
C GLU A 182 12.92 1.38 -10.40
N MET A 183 13.05 0.94 -9.15
CA MET A 183 11.99 1.09 -8.16
C MET A 183 11.64 2.57 -7.89
N ASN A 184 12.62 3.46 -7.97
CA ASN A 184 12.39 4.90 -7.86
C ASN A 184 11.50 5.46 -8.98
N GLU A 185 11.59 4.91 -10.19
CA GLU A 185 10.75 5.33 -11.32
C GLU A 185 9.32 4.84 -11.16
N VAL A 186 9.14 3.63 -10.62
CA VAL A 186 7.83 3.09 -10.23
C VAL A 186 7.19 4.00 -9.17
N VAL A 187 7.91 4.32 -8.10
CA VAL A 187 7.45 5.18 -7.01
C VAL A 187 7.09 6.58 -7.52
N GLN A 188 7.89 7.14 -8.42
CA GLN A 188 7.61 8.43 -9.05
C GLN A 188 6.32 8.38 -9.90
N ALA A 189 6.10 7.30 -10.65
CA ALA A 189 4.87 7.12 -11.44
C ALA A 189 3.63 7.00 -10.54
N PHE A 190 3.74 6.34 -9.38
CA PHE A 190 2.67 6.31 -8.38
C PHE A 190 2.35 7.69 -7.81
N GLY A 191 3.39 8.49 -7.52
CA GLY A 191 3.24 9.89 -7.13
C GLY A 191 2.42 10.62 -8.20
N VAL A 192 2.94 10.71 -9.42
CA VAL A 192 2.28 11.41 -10.54
C VAL A 192 0.83 10.96 -10.76
N ALA A 193 0.55 9.64 -10.71
CA ALA A 193 -0.80 9.12 -10.84
C ALA A 193 -1.73 9.59 -9.72
N SER A 194 -1.23 9.63 -8.48
CA SER A 194 -1.97 10.08 -7.31
C SER A 194 -2.24 11.58 -7.33
N ASP A 195 -1.28 12.37 -7.84
CA ASP A 195 -1.45 13.82 -8.09
C ASP A 195 -2.61 14.06 -9.07
N GLN A 196 -2.60 13.35 -10.20
CA GLN A 196 -3.62 13.47 -11.24
C GLN A 196 -5.00 13.07 -10.70
N LEU A 197 -5.08 11.96 -9.96
CA LEU A 197 -6.33 11.54 -9.33
C LEU A 197 -6.84 12.61 -8.37
N ALA A 198 -5.98 13.14 -7.49
CA ALA A 198 -6.38 14.11 -6.49
C ALA A 198 -6.91 15.41 -7.12
N ALA A 199 -6.26 15.91 -8.16
CA ALA A 199 -6.73 17.08 -8.90
C ALA A 199 -8.09 16.84 -9.57
N GLN A 200 -8.33 15.65 -10.13
CA GLN A 200 -9.63 15.30 -10.72
C GLN A 200 -10.73 15.20 -9.66
N VAL A 201 -10.44 14.60 -8.50
CA VAL A 201 -11.38 14.46 -7.39
C VAL A 201 -11.70 15.82 -6.76
N LEU A 202 -10.71 16.69 -6.57
CA LEU A 202 -10.88 18.08 -6.11
C LEU A 202 -11.86 18.84 -7.00
N ASN A 203 -11.58 18.86 -8.31
CA ASN A 203 -12.40 19.59 -9.27
C ASN A 203 -13.83 19.04 -9.35
N TRP A 204 -13.97 17.72 -9.35
CA TRP A 204 -15.28 17.07 -9.31
C TRP A 204 -16.03 17.40 -8.02
N THR A 205 -15.35 17.38 -6.87
CA THR A 205 -15.97 17.67 -5.58
C THR A 205 -16.52 19.08 -5.53
N LEU A 206 -15.74 20.07 -5.98
CA LEU A 206 -16.18 21.47 -6.03
C LEU A 206 -17.33 21.71 -7.03
N GLN A 207 -17.46 20.88 -8.07
CA GLN A 207 -18.57 20.96 -9.02
C GLN A 207 -19.88 20.35 -8.49
N GLN A 208 -19.78 19.32 -7.65
CA GLN A 208 -20.94 18.54 -7.19
C GLN A 208 -21.42 18.94 -5.80
N ALA A 209 -20.49 19.39 -4.94
CA ALA A 209 -20.82 19.77 -3.58
C ALA A 209 -21.86 20.92 -3.59
N PRO A 210 -22.70 21.01 -2.55
CA PRO A 210 -23.71 22.05 -2.46
C PRO A 210 -23.05 23.43 -2.54
N GLN A 211 -23.70 24.38 -3.19
CA GLN A 211 -23.33 25.79 -3.02
C GLN A 211 -23.79 26.31 -1.68
#